data_AF-A0A841E4I4-F1
#
_entry.id   AF-A0A841E4I4-F1
#
_cell.length_a   1.000
_cell.length_b   1.000
_cell.length_c   1.000
_cell.angle_alpha   90.00
_cell.angle_beta   90.00
_cell.angle_gamma   90.00
#
_symmetry.space_group_name_H-M   'P 1'
#
loop_
_entity.id
_entity.type
_entity.pdbx_description
1 polymer ?
#
loop_
_entity_poly.entity_id
_entity_poly.type
_entity_poly.pdbx_seq_one_letter_code
_entity_poly.pdbx_strand_id
1 'polypeptide(L)'
;MATDPSAGDYWAVTVAVSGPREGPQTPATRYYSLGVAASGAGWVATDFPSEVAAPATGRPPELPYASRPLADGHPVAQTVQQWAGAYLAADGELARYLAPGFDQTPVSPTPYSAVDEVKVFPLDDAGGPDGVGNGGAAEVLARVQAAGKDDGRTHSVVYALEITERGDRWEVSALHPAPRVDPGSDSTTDS
;
A
#
# COMPACT_ATOMS: atom_id res chain seq x y z
N MET A 1 5.23 10.96 0.80
CA MET A 1 6.45 10.80 0.01
C MET A 1 6.56 12.02 -0.88
N ALA A 2 7.49 12.93 -0.61
CA ALA A 2 7.76 14.03 -1.53
C ALA A 2 8.80 13.51 -2.54
N THR A 3 8.44 13.47 -3.81
CA THR A 3 9.31 13.06 -4.90
C THR A 3 9.67 14.30 -5.73
N ASP A 4 10.96 14.59 -5.85
CA ASP A 4 11.46 15.57 -6.82
C ASP A 4 11.99 14.80 -8.04
N PRO A 5 11.33 14.88 -9.21
CA PRO A 5 11.73 14.09 -10.38
C PRO A 5 12.98 14.68 -11.02
N SER A 6 14.11 13.99 -10.87
CA SER A 6 15.28 14.21 -11.72
C SER A 6 15.36 13.09 -12.76
N ALA A 7 14.86 13.36 -13.97
CA ALA A 7 14.95 12.51 -15.15
C ALA A 7 14.57 11.03 -14.97
N GLY A 8 13.26 10.71 -15.02
CA GLY A 8 12.65 9.41 -15.36
C GLY A 8 12.98 8.17 -14.51
N ASP A 9 14.28 7.89 -14.37
CA ASP A 9 14.87 6.70 -13.77
C ASP A 9 15.66 7.01 -12.49
N TYR A 10 15.59 8.25 -11.98
CA TYR A 10 16.24 8.66 -10.73
C TYR A 10 15.29 9.51 -9.87
N TRP A 11 15.29 9.21 -8.57
CA TRP A 11 14.38 9.81 -7.60
C TRP A 11 15.10 10.08 -6.28
N ALA A 12 14.74 11.17 -5.60
CA ALA A 12 15.04 11.36 -4.19
C ALA A 12 13.83 10.94 -3.35
N VAL A 13 14.05 10.04 -2.39
CA VAL A 13 13.01 9.52 -1.49
C VAL A 13 13.26 9.99 -0.07
N THR A 14 12.31 10.71 0.52
CA THR A 14 12.33 11.05 1.95
C THR A 14 11.44 10.11 2.76
N VAL A 15 12.01 9.47 3.77
CA VAL A 15 11.32 8.56 4.69
C VAL A 15 11.38 9.07 6.13
N ALA A 16 10.32 8.80 6.89
CA ALA A 16 10.29 8.99 8.33
C ALA A 16 10.50 7.63 9.01
N VAL A 17 11.54 7.53 9.83
CA VAL A 17 11.87 6.31 10.57
C VAL A 17 11.54 6.56 12.03
N SER A 18 10.61 5.76 12.57
CA SER A 18 10.30 5.81 14.00
C SER A 18 10.81 4.55 14.68
N GLY A 19 11.67 4.72 15.69
CA GLY A 19 12.15 3.62 16.52
C GLY A 19 11.36 3.51 17.82
N PRO A 20 11.53 2.42 18.59
CA PRO A 20 11.07 2.38 19.96
C PRO A 20 11.65 3.56 20.72
N ARG A 21 10.81 4.34 21.41
CA ARG A 21 11.30 5.43 22.27
C ARG A 21 12.10 4.83 23.42
N GLU A 22 13.41 5.07 23.44
CA GLU A 22 14.29 4.66 24.55
C GLU A 22 14.22 5.63 25.75
N GLY A 23 13.56 6.78 25.59
CA GLY A 23 13.33 7.76 26.66
C GLY A 23 12.53 8.97 26.16
N PRO A 24 12.07 9.86 27.07
CA PRO A 24 11.24 11.02 26.72
C PRO A 24 11.97 12.09 25.88
N GLN A 25 13.31 12.08 25.88
CA GLN A 25 14.16 13.06 25.18
C GLN A 25 14.67 12.56 23.83
N THR A 26 14.51 11.28 23.49
CA THR A 26 14.97 10.73 22.21
C THR A 26 13.96 11.07 21.12
N PRO A 27 14.36 11.71 20.00
CA PRO A 27 13.46 11.94 18.88
C PRO A 27 12.88 10.61 18.43
N ALA A 28 11.56 10.49 18.55
CA ALA A 28 10.87 9.25 18.21
C ALA A 28 10.85 8.97 16.72
N THR A 29 11.07 10.02 15.91
CA THR A 29 11.03 10.00 14.46
C THR A 29 12.20 10.80 13.92
N ARG A 30 12.97 10.21 13.02
CA ARG A 30 14.03 10.86 12.23
C ARG A 30 13.64 10.82 10.76
N TYR A 31 14.12 11.80 9.99
CA TYR A 31 13.82 11.88 8.56
C TYR A 31 15.10 11.70 7.77
N TYR A 32 15.06 10.84 6.76
CA TYR A 32 16.20 10.56 5.90
C TYR A 32 15.81 10.73 4.44
N SER A 33 16.70 11.32 3.65
CA SER A 33 16.59 11.38 2.19
C SER A 33 17.62 10.45 1.53
N LEU A 34 17.20 9.72 0.51
CA LEU A 34 18.02 8.77 -0.24
C LEU A 34 17.75 8.88 -1.74
N GLY A 35 18.82 9.02 -2.53
CA GLY A 35 18.74 8.89 -3.98
C GLY A 35 18.59 7.43 -4.40
N VAL A 36 17.65 7.15 -5.30
CA VAL A 36 17.43 5.82 -5.89
C VAL A 36 17.38 5.91 -7.40
N ALA A 37 18.09 5.00 -8.08
CA ALA A 37 18.15 4.91 -9.53
C ALA A 37 17.63 3.55 -10.01
N ALA A 38 16.98 3.51 -11.18
CA ALA A 38 16.64 2.28 -11.84
C ALA A 38 17.91 1.55 -12.30
N SER A 39 17.95 0.24 -12.13
CA SER A 39 19.06 -0.63 -12.53
C SER A 39 18.54 -1.98 -13.00
N GLY A 40 18.48 -2.17 -14.33
CA GLY A 40 17.85 -3.34 -14.93
C GLY A 40 16.36 -3.43 -14.57
N ALA A 41 15.96 -4.55 -13.96
CA ALA A 41 14.59 -4.76 -13.49
C ALA A 41 14.35 -4.29 -12.03
N GLY A 42 15.34 -3.63 -11.40
CA GLY A 42 15.27 -3.23 -9.99
C GLY A 42 15.70 -1.79 -9.75
N TRP A 43 15.92 -1.47 -8.47
CA TRP A 43 16.33 -0.15 -8.00
C TRP A 43 17.57 -0.27 -7.13
N VAL A 44 18.44 0.74 -7.18
CA VAL A 44 19.66 0.81 -6.37
C VAL A 44 19.75 2.16 -5.65
N ALA A 45 20.14 2.11 -4.38
CA ALA A 45 20.52 3.29 -3.62
C ALA A 45 21.81 3.89 -4.22
N THR A 46 21.81 5.18 -4.54
CA THR A 46 22.98 5.82 -5.17
C THR A 46 24.03 6.27 -4.17
N ASP A 47 23.66 6.40 -2.90
CA ASP A 47 24.56 6.79 -1.80
C ASP A 47 23.96 6.36 -0.44
N PHE A 48 24.59 6.75 0.68
CA PHE A 48 24.03 6.62 2.02
C PHE A 48 22.86 7.59 2.26
N PRO A 49 21.86 7.22 3.09
CA PRO A 49 20.80 8.15 3.49
C PRO A 49 21.37 9.35 4.26
N SER A 50 20.92 10.56 3.91
CA SER A 50 21.26 11.78 4.64
C SER A 50 20.13 12.13 5.62
N GLU A 51 20.45 12.42 6.89
CA GLU A 51 19.46 12.93 7.84
C GLU A 51 19.05 14.34 7.42
N VAL A 52 17.73 14.57 7.28
CA VAL A 52 17.14 15.83 6.85
C VAL A 52 16.16 16.35 7.89
N ALA A 53 15.82 17.64 7.81
CA ALA A 53 14.76 18.19 8.63
C ALA A 53 13.41 17.54 8.30
N ALA A 54 12.48 17.55 9.27
CA ALA A 54 11.11 17.14 9.02
C ALA A 54 10.49 17.96 7.87
N PRO A 55 9.88 17.33 6.86
CA PRO A 55 9.17 18.06 5.81
C PRO A 55 8.03 18.90 6.39
N ALA A 56 7.74 20.04 5.76
CA ALA A 56 6.56 20.82 6.10
C ALA A 56 5.28 20.01 5.84
N THR A 57 4.30 20.10 6.72
CA THR A 57 3.02 19.41 6.56
C THR A 57 2.10 20.17 5.62
N GLY A 58 1.59 19.50 4.59
CA GLY A 58 0.56 20.00 3.68
C GLY A 58 -0.84 19.50 4.05
N ARG A 59 -1.86 19.98 3.32
CA ARG A 59 -3.21 19.40 3.38
C ARG A 59 -3.19 18.01 2.70
N PRO A 60 -3.74 16.96 3.34
CA PRO A 60 -3.81 15.66 2.69
C PRO A 60 -4.77 15.71 1.49
N PRO A 61 -4.45 15.06 0.37
CA PRO A 61 -5.39 14.90 -0.72
C PRO A 61 -6.55 13.99 -0.30
N GLU A 62 -7.69 14.15 -0.97
CA GLU A 62 -8.80 13.22 -0.83
C GLU A 62 -8.49 11.92 -1.59
N LEU A 63 -8.89 10.79 -1.00
CA LEU A 63 -8.76 9.48 -1.62
C LEU A 63 -10.16 9.07 -2.11
N PRO A 64 -10.34 8.75 -3.40
CA PRO A 64 -11.64 8.46 -4.01
C PRO A 64 -12.12 7.02 -3.73
N TYR A 65 -12.02 6.58 -2.48
CA TYR A 65 -12.49 5.26 -2.05
C TYR A 65 -13.70 5.40 -1.13
N ALA A 66 -14.59 4.41 -1.24
CA ALA A 66 -15.80 4.32 -0.45
C ALA A 66 -15.53 4.52 1.04
N SER A 67 -16.43 5.24 1.71
CA SER A 67 -16.35 5.45 3.16
C SER A 67 -16.62 4.19 3.99
N ARG A 68 -17.27 3.17 3.39
CA ARG A 68 -17.59 1.89 4.03
C ARG A 68 -16.89 0.76 3.30
N PRO A 69 -16.37 -0.24 4.03
CA PRO A 69 -15.77 -1.39 3.38
C PRO A 69 -16.86 -2.29 2.79
N LEU A 70 -16.45 -3.15 1.85
CA LEU A 70 -17.22 -4.30 1.43
C LEU A 70 -17.55 -5.18 2.65
N ALA A 71 -18.68 -5.89 2.57
CA ALA A 71 -19.02 -6.88 3.59
C ALA A 71 -17.97 -7.99 3.63
N ASP A 72 -17.68 -8.53 4.83
CA ASP A 72 -16.63 -9.54 5.01
C ASP A 72 -16.90 -10.84 4.19
N GLY A 73 -18.17 -11.12 3.87
CA GLY A 73 -18.57 -12.24 3.02
C GLY A 73 -18.50 -11.96 1.51
N HIS A 74 -18.14 -10.74 1.10
CA HIS A 74 -18.02 -10.40 -0.31
C HIS A 74 -16.81 -11.13 -0.93
N PRO A 75 -16.93 -11.74 -2.13
CA PRO A 75 -15.85 -12.52 -2.74
C PRO A 75 -14.52 -11.78 -2.85
N VAL A 76 -14.55 -10.49 -3.22
CA VAL A 76 -13.36 -9.63 -3.23
C VAL A 76 -12.70 -9.52 -1.85
N ALA A 77 -13.48 -9.26 -0.80
CA ALA A 77 -12.94 -9.10 0.56
C ALA A 77 -12.26 -10.38 1.02
N GLN A 78 -12.84 -11.53 0.71
CA GLN A 78 -12.26 -12.85 1.00
C GLN A 78 -10.96 -13.09 0.24
N THR A 79 -10.92 -12.80 -1.08
CA THR A 79 -9.68 -12.91 -1.86
C THR A 79 -8.57 -12.05 -1.28
N VAL A 80 -8.86 -10.78 -0.95
CA VAL A 80 -7.85 -9.85 -0.44
C VAL A 80 -7.36 -10.25 0.96
N GLN A 81 -8.24 -10.76 1.84
CA GLN A 81 -7.85 -11.31 3.14
C GLN A 81 -6.83 -12.45 2.97
N GLN A 82 -7.13 -13.40 2.07
CA GLN A 82 -6.28 -14.56 1.86
C GLN A 82 -4.96 -14.20 1.16
N TRP A 83 -5.01 -13.28 0.19
CA TRP A 83 -3.83 -12.69 -0.41
C TRP A 83 -2.93 -12.03 0.64
N ALA A 84 -3.50 -11.23 1.55
CA ALA A 84 -2.74 -10.56 2.60
C ALA A 84 -2.07 -11.57 3.54
N GLY A 85 -2.78 -12.64 3.96
CA GLY A 85 -2.20 -13.73 4.76
C GLY A 85 -0.99 -14.38 4.08
N ALA A 86 -1.14 -14.76 2.81
CA ALA A 86 -0.07 -15.39 2.03
C ALA A 86 1.10 -14.43 1.75
N TYR A 87 0.82 -13.15 1.49
CA TYR A 87 1.82 -12.14 1.15
C TYR A 87 2.63 -11.67 2.36
N LEU A 88 1.98 -11.47 3.52
CA LEU A 88 2.57 -10.85 4.69
C LEU A 88 3.03 -11.81 5.78
N ALA A 89 2.29 -12.89 5.97
CA ALA A 89 2.53 -13.87 7.03
C ALA A 89 3.03 -15.22 6.48
N ALA A 90 3.17 -15.35 5.15
CA ALA A 90 3.42 -16.62 4.47
C ALA A 90 2.39 -17.71 4.83
N ASP A 91 1.14 -17.30 5.09
CA ASP A 91 0.03 -18.21 5.37
C ASP A 91 -0.64 -18.67 4.07
N GLY A 92 -0.25 -19.85 3.59
CA GLY A 92 -0.76 -20.44 2.36
C GLY A 92 0.05 -20.09 1.11
N GLU A 93 -0.58 -20.28 -0.05
CA GLU A 93 0.08 -20.18 -1.36
C GLU A 93 -0.35 -18.90 -2.10
N LEU A 94 0.54 -17.90 -2.15
CA LEU A 94 0.25 -16.58 -2.72
C LEU A 94 -0.22 -16.65 -4.18
N ALA A 95 0.41 -17.50 -4.99
CA ALA A 95 0.12 -17.65 -6.41
C ALA A 95 -1.35 -17.99 -6.71
N ARG A 96 -2.08 -18.57 -5.75
CA ARG A 96 -3.51 -18.85 -5.91
C ARG A 96 -4.34 -17.59 -6.04
N TYR A 97 -3.91 -16.48 -5.47
CA TYR A 97 -4.68 -15.24 -5.41
C TYR A 97 -4.25 -14.22 -6.46
N LEU A 98 -3.26 -14.55 -7.30
CA LEU A 98 -2.74 -13.66 -8.33
C LEU A 98 -3.35 -13.97 -9.70
N ALA A 99 -3.62 -12.92 -10.47
CA ALA A 99 -4.04 -13.05 -11.85
C ALA A 99 -2.86 -13.55 -12.72
N PRO A 100 -3.14 -14.28 -13.82
CA PRO A 100 -2.09 -14.68 -14.75
C PRO A 100 -1.25 -13.49 -15.25
N GLY A 101 0.07 -13.61 -15.18
CA GLY A 101 1.00 -12.56 -15.60
C GLY A 101 1.30 -11.50 -14.53
N PHE A 102 0.66 -11.56 -13.36
CA PHE A 102 1.07 -10.79 -12.20
C PHE A 102 1.92 -11.65 -11.26
N ASP A 103 3.23 -11.44 -11.31
CA ASP A 103 4.19 -12.14 -10.45
C ASP A 103 4.48 -11.31 -9.20
N GLN A 104 4.17 -11.87 -8.03
CA GLN A 104 4.48 -11.27 -6.73
C GLN A 104 5.13 -12.31 -5.82
N THR A 105 6.19 -11.90 -5.13
CA THR A 105 6.86 -12.71 -4.11
C THR A 105 6.40 -12.29 -2.72
N PRO A 106 6.10 -13.23 -1.80
CA PRO A 106 5.81 -12.89 -0.41
C PRO A 106 6.93 -12.08 0.25
N VAL A 107 6.56 -11.27 1.25
CA VAL A 107 7.53 -10.52 2.05
C VAL A 107 8.41 -11.49 2.83
N SER A 108 9.73 -11.37 2.68
CA SER A 108 10.71 -12.28 3.30
C SER A 108 11.92 -11.52 3.86
N PRO A 109 12.32 -11.77 5.13
CA PRO A 109 11.65 -12.62 6.11
C PRO A 109 10.28 -12.04 6.53
N THR A 110 9.33 -12.88 6.94
CA THR A 110 7.99 -12.39 7.33
C THR A 110 8.06 -11.54 8.60
N PRO A 111 7.65 -10.25 8.55
CA PRO A 111 7.61 -9.39 9.74
C PRO A 111 6.37 -9.66 10.60
N TYR A 112 5.37 -10.35 10.03
CA TYR A 112 4.10 -10.66 10.69
C TYR A 112 3.93 -12.16 10.90
N SER A 113 3.27 -12.53 11.99
CA SER A 113 2.90 -13.91 12.32
C SER A 113 1.50 -14.27 11.80
N ALA A 114 0.62 -13.29 11.63
CA ALA A 114 -0.74 -13.47 11.12
C ALA A 114 -1.30 -12.17 10.54
N VAL A 115 -2.36 -12.29 9.74
CA VAL A 115 -3.24 -11.18 9.35
C VAL A 115 -4.58 -11.37 10.06
N ASP A 116 -4.92 -10.44 10.95
CA ASP A 116 -6.07 -10.53 11.84
C ASP A 116 -7.36 -10.06 11.14
N GLU A 117 -7.26 -8.97 10.38
CA GLU A 117 -8.41 -8.34 9.73
C GLU A 117 -7.98 -7.62 8.44
N VAL A 118 -8.82 -7.71 7.41
CA VAL A 118 -8.73 -6.89 6.21
C VAL A 118 -10.08 -6.22 5.95
N LYS A 119 -10.05 -4.89 5.78
CA LYS A 119 -11.20 -4.10 5.32
C LYS A 119 -10.88 -3.53 3.94
N VAL A 120 -11.75 -3.85 2.97
CA VAL A 120 -11.56 -3.51 1.57
C VAL A 120 -12.54 -2.41 1.16
N PHE A 121 -12.01 -1.30 0.66
CA PHE A 121 -12.78 -0.14 0.24
C PHE A 121 -12.63 0.04 -1.28
N PRO A 122 -13.67 -0.16 -2.08
CA PRO A 122 -13.59 0.06 -3.53
C PRO A 122 -13.51 1.54 -3.86
N LEU A 123 -13.13 1.88 -5.10
CA LEU A 123 -13.32 3.24 -5.61
C LEU A 123 -14.79 3.67 -5.54
N ASP A 124 -15.04 4.95 -5.31
CA ASP A 124 -16.41 5.52 -5.23
C ASP A 124 -17.23 5.28 -6.51
N ASP A 125 -16.58 5.14 -7.66
CA ASP A 125 -17.18 4.92 -8.98
C ASP A 125 -17.03 3.47 -9.50
N ALA A 126 -16.56 2.53 -8.66
CA ALA A 126 -16.32 1.12 -9.04
C ALA A 126 -17.59 0.34 -9.50
N GLY A 127 -18.77 0.93 -9.33
CA GLY A 127 -20.04 0.44 -9.87
C GLY A 127 -20.66 -0.73 -9.08
N GLY A 128 -21.94 -1.00 -9.35
CA GLY A 128 -22.70 -2.11 -8.76
C GLY A 128 -23.37 -1.78 -7.39
N PRO A 129 -24.42 -2.52 -7.00
CA PRO A 129 -25.12 -2.31 -5.73
C PRO A 129 -24.26 -2.69 -4.50
N ASP A 130 -23.23 -3.51 -4.69
CA ASP A 130 -22.37 -4.05 -3.64
C ASP A 130 -20.95 -3.44 -3.63
N GLY A 131 -20.68 -2.43 -4.47
CA GLY A 131 -19.46 -1.63 -4.45
C GLY A 131 -18.34 -2.07 -5.41
N VAL A 132 -18.44 -3.24 -6.05
CA VAL A 132 -17.61 -3.63 -7.19
C VAL A 132 -18.52 -4.21 -8.27
N GLY A 133 -18.46 -3.68 -9.49
CA GLY A 133 -19.29 -4.15 -10.61
C GLY A 133 -18.97 -5.59 -11.02
N ASN A 134 -19.99 -6.32 -11.51
CA ASN A 134 -19.80 -7.64 -12.11
C ASN A 134 -19.12 -7.52 -13.48
N GLY A 135 -18.05 -8.28 -13.72
CA GLY A 135 -17.46 -8.54 -15.04
C GLY A 135 -16.23 -7.73 -15.43
N GLY A 136 -15.50 -7.13 -14.49
CA GLY A 136 -14.38 -6.23 -14.80
C GLY A 136 -13.21 -6.22 -13.82
N ALA A 137 -12.22 -5.38 -14.13
CA ALA A 137 -11.16 -5.00 -13.21
C ALA A 137 -11.62 -3.84 -12.33
N ALA A 138 -11.25 -3.84 -11.05
CA ALA A 138 -11.56 -2.78 -10.10
C ALA A 138 -10.35 -2.45 -9.24
N GLU A 139 -10.23 -1.20 -8.83
CA GLU A 139 -9.23 -0.77 -7.86
C GLU A 139 -9.85 -0.74 -6.46
N VAL A 140 -9.12 -1.26 -5.47
CA VAL A 140 -9.56 -1.31 -4.07
C VAL A 140 -8.43 -0.88 -3.13
N LEU A 141 -8.80 -0.22 -2.04
CA LEU A 141 -7.93 0.08 -0.91
C LEU A 141 -8.16 -0.94 0.20
N ALA A 142 -7.16 -1.77 0.49
CA ALA A 142 -7.18 -2.73 1.58
C ALA A 142 -6.47 -2.16 2.81
N ARG A 143 -7.19 -2.03 3.93
CA ARG A 143 -6.61 -1.75 5.24
C ARG A 143 -6.47 -3.07 5.99
N VAL A 144 -5.25 -3.39 6.38
CA VAL A 144 -4.87 -4.68 6.94
C VAL A 144 -4.37 -4.46 8.37
N GLN A 145 -4.89 -5.25 9.30
CA GLN A 145 -4.35 -5.40 10.65
C GLN A 145 -3.55 -6.70 10.71
N ALA A 146 -2.27 -6.60 11.01
CA ALA A 146 -1.35 -7.75 11.05
C ALA A 146 -0.62 -7.84 12.39
N ALA A 147 -0.47 -9.05 12.92
CA ALA A 147 0.22 -9.31 14.16
C ALA A 147 1.74 -9.35 13.94
N GLY A 148 2.47 -8.45 14.60
CA GLY A 148 3.92 -8.37 14.55
C GLY A 148 4.57 -9.62 15.15
N LYS A 149 5.50 -10.22 14.41
CA LYS A 149 6.14 -11.48 14.80
C LYS A 149 7.07 -11.29 16.01
N ASP A 150 7.74 -10.14 16.09
CA ASP A 150 8.78 -9.87 17.08
C ASP A 150 8.24 -9.18 18.34
N ASP A 151 7.21 -8.34 18.21
CA ASP A 151 6.68 -7.53 19.30
C ASP A 151 5.26 -7.92 19.75
N GLY A 152 4.60 -8.81 19.00
CA GLY A 152 3.23 -9.26 19.26
C GLY A 152 2.17 -8.16 19.13
N ARG A 153 2.52 -6.99 18.58
CA ARG A 153 1.60 -5.85 18.43
C ARG A 153 0.85 -5.93 17.12
N THR A 154 -0.35 -5.38 17.08
CA THR A 154 -1.08 -5.20 15.82
C THR A 154 -0.53 -3.97 15.08
N HIS A 155 -0.19 -4.17 13.81
CA HIS A 155 0.29 -3.13 12.90
C HIS A 155 -0.76 -2.91 11.80
N SER A 156 -1.07 -1.64 11.53
CA SER A 156 -1.95 -1.26 10.43
C SER A 156 -1.13 -0.96 9.17
N VAL A 157 -1.40 -1.67 8.09
CA VAL A 157 -0.79 -1.44 6.77
C VAL A 157 -1.89 -1.28 5.71
N VAL A 158 -1.56 -0.57 4.62
CA VAL A 158 -2.53 -0.22 3.57
C VAL A 158 -1.99 -0.61 2.21
N TYR A 159 -2.83 -1.22 1.37
CA TYR A 159 -2.50 -1.60 0.00
C TYR A 159 -3.55 -1.07 -0.96
N ALA A 160 -3.10 -0.45 -2.05
CA ALA A 160 -3.95 -0.13 -3.20
C ALA A 160 -3.74 -1.21 -4.26
N LEU A 161 -4.80 -1.95 -4.57
CA LEU A 161 -4.75 -3.15 -5.40
C LEU A 161 -5.67 -3.00 -6.60
N GLU A 162 -5.26 -3.56 -7.74
CA GLU A 162 -6.21 -3.93 -8.78
C GLU A 162 -6.64 -5.38 -8.57
N ILE A 163 -7.93 -5.62 -8.74
CA ILE A 163 -8.56 -6.94 -8.71
C ILE A 163 -9.27 -7.19 -10.03
N THR A 164 -9.28 -8.43 -10.50
CA THR A 164 -9.98 -8.82 -11.74
C THR A 164 -10.83 -10.06 -11.49
N GLU A 165 -12.04 -10.08 -12.03
CA GLU A 165 -12.91 -11.26 -12.02
C GLU A 165 -12.50 -12.25 -13.13
N ARG A 166 -12.35 -13.52 -12.77
CA ARG A 166 -12.09 -14.62 -13.71
C ARG A 166 -13.02 -15.79 -13.43
N GLY A 167 -14.14 -15.83 -14.15
CA GLY A 167 -15.18 -16.82 -13.91
C GLY A 167 -15.96 -16.47 -12.65
N ASP A 168 -15.86 -17.29 -11.62
CA ASP A 168 -16.52 -17.13 -10.33
C ASP A 168 -15.56 -16.68 -9.20
N ARG A 169 -14.30 -16.38 -9.54
CA ARG A 169 -13.28 -15.98 -8.58
C ARG A 169 -12.70 -14.60 -8.89
N TRP A 170 -12.27 -13.93 -7.84
CA TRP A 170 -11.48 -12.71 -7.91
C TRP A 170 -9.99 -13.01 -7.71
N GLU A 171 -9.14 -12.30 -8.43
CA GLU A 171 -7.68 -12.40 -8.38
C GLU A 171 -7.09 -10.99 -8.29
N VAL A 172 -5.96 -10.84 -7.58
CA VAL A 172 -5.18 -9.60 -7.54
C VAL A 172 -4.36 -9.51 -8.82
N SER A 173 -4.54 -8.44 -9.58
CA SER A 173 -3.88 -8.22 -10.87
C SER A 173 -2.78 -7.15 -10.81
N ALA A 174 -2.79 -6.28 -9.80
CA ALA A 174 -1.72 -5.33 -9.57
C ALA A 174 -1.65 -4.86 -8.10
N LEU A 175 -0.47 -4.40 -7.70
CA LEU A 175 -0.23 -3.64 -6.47
C LEU A 175 0.31 -2.25 -6.86
N HIS A 176 -0.43 -1.20 -6.54
CA HIS A 176 0.03 0.16 -6.77
C HIS A 176 1.02 0.59 -5.67
N PRO A 177 2.03 1.43 -6.01
CA PRO A 177 3.00 1.93 -5.04
C PRO A 177 2.39 2.90 -4.02
N ALA A 178 1.22 3.48 -4.33
CA ALA A 178 0.47 4.36 -3.44
C ALA A 178 -1.02 4.31 -3.80
N PRO A 179 -1.92 4.64 -2.86
CA PRO A 179 -3.33 4.87 -3.16
C PRO A 179 -3.51 5.95 -4.23
N ARG A 180 -4.58 5.79 -5.03
CA ARG A 180 -5.07 6.87 -5.88
C ARG A 180 -5.42 8.07 -5.02
N VAL A 181 -5.03 9.23 -5.51
CA VAL A 181 -5.43 10.53 -4.96
C VAL A 181 -6.26 11.21 -6.03
N ASP A 182 -7.33 11.87 -5.63
CA ASP A 182 -7.94 12.82 -6.52
C ASP A 182 -7.00 14.03 -6.59
N PRO A 183 -6.67 14.52 -7.79
CA PRO A 183 -6.02 15.81 -7.91
C PRO A 183 -7.00 16.85 -7.38
N GLY A 184 -6.89 17.14 -6.08
CA GLY A 184 -7.59 18.25 -5.46
C GLY A 184 -7.37 19.47 -6.34
N SER A 185 -8.45 20.17 -6.64
CA SER A 185 -8.47 21.40 -7.41
C SER A 185 -7.50 22.43 -6.83
N ASP A 186 -6.24 22.38 -7.23
CA ASP A 186 -5.28 23.47 -7.10
C ASP A 186 -5.68 24.57 -8.09
N SER A 187 -6.82 25.18 -7.82
CA SER A 187 -7.14 26.52 -8.32
C SER A 187 -6.51 27.54 -7.38
N THR A 188 -5.18 27.56 -7.34
CA THR A 188 -4.48 28.78 -6.90
C THR A 188 -4.24 29.62 -8.14
N THR A 189 -5.28 30.40 -8.49
CA THR A 189 -5.07 31.71 -9.09
C THR A 189 -4.58 32.62 -7.98
N ASP A 190 -3.36 33.15 -8.10
CA ASP A 190 -3.00 34.50 -7.65
C ASP A 190 -1.70 34.89 -8.39
N SER A 191 -1.78 35.74 -9.43
CA SER A 191 -1.80 37.22 -9.44
C SER A 191 -0.42 37.84 -9.19
#